data_AF-A0A7S3KF08-F1
#
_entry.id   AF-A0A7S3KF08-F1
#
_cell.length_a   1.000
_cell.length_b   1.000
_cell.length_c   1.000
_cell.angle_alpha   90.00
_cell.angle_beta   90.00
_cell.angle_gamma   90.00
#
_symmetry.space_group_name_H-M   'P 1'
#
loop_
_entity.id
_entity.type
_entity.pdbx_description
1 polymer ?
#
loop_
_entity_poly.entity_id
_entity_poly.type
_entity_poly.pdbx_seq_one_letter_code
_entity_poly.pdbx_strand_id
1 'polypeptide(L)'
;MPNILMIHLQKIHFNVETLMNEKVGDKYEFPTHLDMKNYMINSIAEKHGIKDPELHKYAENDSKNFEYRLVGVIIHQGVADGGHYYSLICTDSNIHDPKQKEWLPTENMKWTEFNDTDTRDYNFRSNFQDDCFGGKSNSYGPALPSEFQSWGGSGASSK
;
A
#
# COMPACT_ATOMS: atom_id res chain seq x y z
N MET A 1 14.69 -13.95 1.56
CA MET A 1 13.55 -13.04 1.29
C MET A 1 12.23 -13.72 1.64
N PRO A 2 11.29 -13.03 2.30
CA PRO A 2 10.00 -13.61 2.71
C PRO A 2 9.05 -13.81 1.52
N ASN A 3 8.18 -14.82 1.59
CA ASN A 3 7.19 -15.09 0.55
C ASN A 3 6.15 -13.97 0.41
N ILE A 4 5.90 -13.21 1.48
CA ILE A 4 4.99 -12.06 1.51
C ILE A 4 5.79 -10.86 2.02
N LEU A 5 5.80 -9.78 1.24
CA LEU A 5 6.43 -8.52 1.59
C LEU A 5 5.33 -7.49 1.87
N MET A 6 5.35 -6.90 3.06
CA MET A 6 4.47 -5.79 3.43
C MET A 6 5.28 -4.51 3.44
N ILE A 7 4.83 -3.51 2.68
CA ILE A 7 5.45 -2.19 2.61
C ILE A 7 4.48 -1.18 3.24
N HIS A 8 4.95 -0.50 4.29
CA HIS A 8 4.20 0.57 4.94
C HIS A 8 4.71 1.92 4.46
N LEU A 9 3.85 2.72 3.85
CA LEU A 9 4.15 4.11 3.51
C LEU A 9 3.89 4.99 4.74
N GLN A 10 4.95 5.53 5.34
CA GLN A 10 4.85 6.43 6.50
C GLN A 10 4.31 7.80 6.07
N LYS A 11 2.99 7.88 5.88
CA LYS A 11 2.28 9.10 5.47
C LYS A 11 1.72 9.92 6.64
N ILE A 12 1.94 9.51 7.89
CA ILE A 12 1.54 10.30 9.07
C ILE A 12 2.81 10.63 9.85
N HIS A 13 3.01 11.92 10.13
CA HIS A 13 4.12 12.41 10.94
C HIS A 13 3.62 13.40 11.99
N PHE A 14 4.37 13.53 13.08
CA PHE A 14 4.09 14.53 14.10
C PHE A 14 4.74 15.85 13.71
N ASN A 15 3.94 16.90 13.52
CA ASN A 15 4.44 18.25 13.28
C ASN A 15 4.70 18.91 14.65
N VAL A 16 5.97 19.22 14.90
CA VAL A 16 6.43 19.79 16.19
C VAL A 16 6.04 21.26 16.37
N GLU A 17 5.73 21.97 15.29
CA GLU A 17 5.31 23.38 15.35
C GLU A 17 3.84 23.49 15.74
N THR A 18 2.99 22.64 15.14
CA THR A 18 1.55 22.60 15.43
C THR A 18 1.21 21.68 16.61
N LEU A 19 2.17 20.83 17.03
CA LEU A 19 2.00 19.78 18.04
C LEU A 19 0.86 18.79 17.69
N MET A 20 0.64 18.57 16.41
CA MET A 20 -0.41 17.71 15.87
C MET A 20 0.15 16.68 14.89
N ASN A 21 -0.57 15.59 14.69
CA ASN A 21 -0.26 14.66 13.61
C ASN A 21 -0.76 15.24 12.29
N GLU A 22 0.06 15.15 11.26
CA GLU A 22 -0.27 15.61 9.92
C GLU A 22 -0.09 14.46 8.93
N LYS A 23 -1.05 14.35 8.01
CA LYS A 23 -1.03 13.33 6.96
C LYS A 23 -0.46 13.94 5.69
N VAL A 24 0.61 13.34 5.18
CA VAL A 24 1.24 13.69 3.91
C VAL A 24 0.33 13.22 2.76
N GLY A 25 -0.28 14.18 2.07
CA GLY A 25 -1.18 13.95 0.94
C GLY A 25 -0.48 13.88 -0.42
N ASP A 26 0.84 14.06 -0.45
CA ASP A 26 1.62 14.13 -1.68
C ASP A 26 1.51 12.85 -2.51
N LYS A 27 1.64 13.04 -3.83
CA LYS A 27 1.64 11.96 -4.79
C LYS A 27 2.84 11.05 -4.51
N TYR A 28 2.57 9.77 -4.32
CA TYR A 28 3.59 8.73 -4.22
C TYR A 28 3.18 7.55 -5.08
N GLU A 29 3.94 7.30 -6.14
CA GLU A 29 3.73 6.18 -7.04
C GLU A 29 4.47 4.96 -6.52
N PHE A 30 3.83 3.79 -6.62
CA PHE A 30 4.47 2.51 -6.30
C PHE A 30 4.18 1.49 -7.39
N PRO A 31 5.16 0.62 -7.71
CA PRO A 31 5.04 -0.27 -8.84
C PRO A 31 4.16 -1.49 -8.53
N THR A 32 3.56 -2.07 -9.56
CA THR A 32 2.84 -3.34 -9.47
C THR A 32 3.77 -4.56 -9.47
N HIS A 33 5.00 -4.39 -9.99
CA HIS A 33 6.07 -5.38 -9.97
C HIS A 33 7.32 -4.76 -9.33
N LEU A 34 7.88 -5.41 -8.32
CA LEU A 34 9.00 -4.92 -7.52
C LEU A 34 10.13 -5.94 -7.50
N ASP A 35 11.29 -5.58 -8.05
CA ASP A 35 12.53 -6.35 -7.93
C ASP A 35 13.39 -5.80 -6.79
N MET A 36 13.59 -6.61 -5.76
CA MET A 36 14.38 -6.27 -4.58
C MET A 36 15.87 -6.56 -4.73
N LYS A 37 16.32 -7.17 -5.84
CA LYS A 37 17.69 -7.66 -6.04
C LYS A 37 18.73 -6.58 -5.77
N ASN A 38 18.50 -5.36 -6.22
CA ASN A 38 19.45 -4.25 -6.07
C ASN A 38 19.61 -3.73 -4.64
N TYR A 39 18.69 -4.10 -3.74
CA TYR A 39 18.72 -3.76 -2.32
C TYR A 39 19.28 -4.88 -1.45
N MET A 40 19.57 -6.04 -2.05
CA MET A 40 20.18 -7.15 -1.34
C MET A 40 21.64 -6.84 -1.03
N ILE A 41 22.07 -7.25 0.16
CA ILE A 41 23.43 -7.04 0.67
C ILE A 41 24.48 -7.51 -0.34
N ASN A 42 24.23 -8.63 -1.02
CA ASN A 42 25.16 -9.22 -1.98
C ASN A 42 25.34 -8.34 -3.21
N SER A 43 24.24 -7.88 -3.80
CA SER A 43 24.27 -6.99 -4.97
C SER A 43 24.97 -5.68 -4.64
N ILE A 44 24.77 -5.16 -3.43
CA ILE A 44 25.46 -3.96 -2.93
C ILE A 44 26.95 -4.24 -2.75
N ALA A 45 27.32 -5.34 -2.09
CA ALA A 45 28.71 -5.72 -1.85
C ALA A 45 29.48 -5.92 -3.17
N GLU A 46 28.89 -6.63 -4.14
CA GLU A 46 29.44 -6.81 -5.48
C GLU A 46 29.65 -5.46 -6.18
N LYS A 47 28.65 -4.57 -6.13
CA LYS A 47 28.72 -3.22 -6.73
C LYS A 47 29.83 -2.36 -6.10
N HIS A 48 30.11 -2.54 -4.82
CA HIS A 48 31.15 -1.82 -4.09
C HIS A 48 32.50 -2.56 -4.02
N GLY A 49 32.63 -3.74 -4.64
CA GLY A 49 33.87 -4.52 -4.64
C GLY A 49 34.26 -5.10 -3.28
N ILE A 50 33.30 -5.24 -2.36
CA ILE A 50 33.51 -5.80 -1.03
C ILE A 50 33.60 -7.33 -1.15
N LYS A 51 34.77 -7.90 -0.87
CA LYS A 51 35.03 -9.36 -0.93
C LYS A 51 35.11 -9.95 0.48
N ASP A 52 34.09 -9.70 1.30
CA ASP A 52 34.00 -10.27 2.64
C ASP A 52 33.31 -11.65 2.58
N PRO A 53 34.02 -12.75 2.91
CA PRO A 53 33.47 -14.10 2.89
C PRO A 53 32.27 -14.31 3.84
N GLU A 54 32.21 -13.57 4.95
CA GLU A 54 31.09 -13.67 5.90
C GLU A 54 29.80 -13.08 5.31
N LEU A 55 29.89 -12.03 4.48
CA LEU A 55 28.74 -11.46 3.78
C LEU A 55 28.13 -12.47 2.79
N HIS A 56 28.96 -13.21 2.07
CA HIS A 56 28.51 -14.19 1.08
C HIS A 56 27.81 -15.40 1.71
N LYS A 57 28.06 -15.71 2.99
CA LYS A 57 27.37 -16.80 3.69
C LYS A 57 25.87 -16.54 3.89
N TYR A 58 25.49 -15.28 4.07
CA TYR A 58 24.08 -14.87 4.13
C TYR A 58 23.41 -14.89 2.76
N ALA A 59 24.20 -14.84 1.68
CA ALA A 59 23.72 -14.86 0.30
C ALA A 59 23.14 -16.19 -0.14
N GLU A 60 23.77 -17.30 0.26
CA GLU A 60 23.38 -18.64 -0.20
C GLU A 60 22.05 -19.12 0.39
N ASN A 61 21.66 -18.55 1.53
CA ASN A 61 20.41 -18.88 2.22
C ASN A 61 19.22 -18.04 1.75
N ASP A 62 19.46 -16.97 0.99
CA ASP A 62 18.39 -16.16 0.43
C ASP A 62 17.82 -16.83 -0.82
N SER A 63 16.50 -17.06 -0.80
CA SER A 63 15.70 -17.42 -1.98
C SER A 63 16.19 -16.66 -3.21
N LYS A 64 16.46 -17.39 -4.30
CA LYS A 64 16.91 -16.82 -5.59
C LYS A 64 15.87 -15.90 -6.25
N ASN A 65 14.66 -15.84 -5.70
CA ASN A 65 13.61 -14.97 -6.20
C ASN A 65 13.54 -13.69 -5.35
N PHE A 66 13.83 -12.55 -6.00
CA PHE A 66 13.78 -11.21 -5.43
C PHE A 66 12.59 -10.41 -5.95
N GLU A 67 11.79 -11.00 -6.83
CA GLU A 67 10.66 -10.35 -7.47
C GLU A 67 9.40 -10.49 -6.61
N TYR A 68 8.62 -9.42 -6.58
CA TYR A 68 7.33 -9.32 -5.91
C TYR A 68 6.31 -8.73 -6.87
N ARG A 69 5.07 -9.17 -6.75
CA ARG A 69 3.91 -8.59 -7.42
C ARG A 69 2.95 -8.05 -6.40
N LEU A 70 2.34 -6.91 -6.71
CA LEU A 70 1.31 -6.32 -5.89
C LEU A 70 0.06 -7.19 -5.92
N VAL A 71 -0.41 -7.59 -4.74
CA VAL A 71 -1.62 -8.42 -4.56
C VAL A 71 -2.64 -7.77 -3.63
N GLY A 72 -2.29 -6.68 -2.97
CA GLY A 72 -3.19 -5.95 -2.11
C GLY A 72 -2.68 -4.56 -1.75
N VAL A 73 -3.61 -3.65 -1.49
CA VAL A 73 -3.36 -2.28 -1.04
C VAL A 73 -4.33 -1.97 0.08
N ILE A 74 -3.82 -1.42 1.18
CA ILE A 74 -4.64 -0.88 2.27
C ILE A 74 -4.65 0.63 2.12
N ILE A 75 -5.85 1.22 2.05
CA ILE A 75 -6.04 2.64 1.82
C ILE A 75 -6.64 3.27 3.07
N HIS A 76 -6.03 4.36 3.51
CA HIS A 76 -6.56 5.23 4.55
C HIS A 76 -7.16 6.49 3.92
N GLN A 77 -8.47 6.68 4.06
CA GLN A 77 -9.18 7.89 3.63
C GLN A 77 -9.47 8.77 4.83
N GLY A 78 -9.01 10.02 4.84
CA GLY A 78 -9.19 10.94 5.96
C GLY A 78 -7.90 11.67 6.34
N VAL A 79 -7.89 12.25 7.54
CA VAL A 79 -6.79 13.02 8.12
C VAL A 79 -5.97 12.17 9.09
N ALA A 80 -4.90 12.69 9.67
CA ALA A 80 -4.01 11.91 10.53
C ALA A 80 -4.70 11.31 11.76
N ASP A 81 -5.56 12.10 12.43
CA ASP A 81 -6.20 11.71 13.69
C ASP A 81 -7.54 10.96 13.48
N GLY A 82 -8.00 10.82 12.25
CA GLY A 82 -9.28 10.19 11.96
C GLY A 82 -9.51 9.95 10.47
N GLY A 83 -10.06 8.78 10.18
CA GLY A 83 -10.35 8.36 8.83
C GLY A 83 -10.97 6.98 8.78
N HIS A 84 -10.99 6.44 7.58
CA HIS A 84 -11.59 5.16 7.23
C HIS A 84 -10.58 4.29 6.48
N TYR A 85 -10.55 3.00 6.81
CA TYR A 85 -9.68 2.04 6.14
C TYR A 85 -10.51 1.11 5.27
N TYR A 86 -10.07 0.94 4.03
CA TYR A 86 -10.58 -0.09 3.14
C TYR A 86 -9.41 -0.73 2.40
N SER A 87 -9.66 -1.84 1.71
CA SER A 87 -8.60 -2.55 1.01
C SER A 87 -9.00 -2.93 -0.41
N LEU A 88 -8.02 -2.86 -1.31
CA LEU A 88 -8.10 -3.40 -2.65
C LEU A 88 -7.30 -4.68 -2.64
N ILE A 89 -7.91 -5.81 -2.96
CA ILE A 89 -7.24 -7.12 -2.94
C ILE A 89 -7.42 -7.80 -4.29
N CYS A 90 -6.35 -8.39 -4.80
CA CYS A 90 -6.40 -9.26 -5.95
C CYS A 90 -7.08 -10.57 -5.53
N THR A 91 -8.23 -10.89 -6.12
CA THR A 91 -9.04 -12.08 -5.81
C THR A 91 -8.96 -13.13 -6.93
N ASP A 92 -8.03 -12.94 -7.86
CA ASP A 92 -7.82 -13.85 -8.98
C ASP A 92 -7.27 -15.21 -8.51
N SER A 93 -7.88 -16.30 -8.96
CA SER A 93 -7.46 -17.65 -8.59
C SER A 93 -6.04 -17.99 -9.06
N ASN A 94 -5.52 -17.28 -10.07
CA ASN A 94 -4.21 -17.54 -10.67
C ASN A 94 -3.05 -16.83 -9.95
N ILE A 95 -3.28 -16.16 -8.81
CA ILE A 95 -2.21 -15.47 -8.04
C ILE A 95 -1.06 -16.42 -7.68
N HIS A 96 -1.39 -17.68 -7.37
CA HIS A 96 -0.44 -18.70 -6.93
C HIS A 96 -0.46 -19.96 -7.81
N ASP A 97 -0.75 -19.85 -9.11
CA ASP A 97 -0.72 -21.04 -9.97
C ASP A 97 0.72 -21.57 -10.12
N PRO A 98 1.08 -22.73 -9.51
CA PRO A 98 2.44 -23.26 -9.56
C PRO A 98 2.83 -23.75 -10.96
N LYS A 99 1.87 -23.88 -11.89
CA LYS A 99 2.12 -24.25 -13.28
C LYS A 99 2.46 -23.04 -14.16
N GLN A 100 2.23 -21.84 -13.64
CA GLN A 100 2.47 -20.62 -14.38
C GLN A 100 3.94 -20.20 -14.25
N LYS A 101 4.65 -20.19 -15.39
CA LYS A 101 6.08 -19.81 -15.42
C LYS A 101 6.30 -18.30 -15.29
N GLU A 102 5.33 -17.49 -15.70
CA GLU A 102 5.40 -16.04 -15.70
C GLU A 102 4.10 -15.46 -15.12
N TRP A 103 4.21 -14.40 -14.33
CA TRP A 103 3.02 -13.75 -13.77
C TRP A 103 2.22 -13.02 -14.84
N LEU A 104 0.89 -13.15 -14.78
CA LEU A 104 0.02 -12.25 -15.54
C LEU A 104 0.22 -10.81 -15.08
N PRO A 105 0.08 -9.83 -15.99
CA PRO A 105 0.08 -8.42 -15.63
C PRO A 105 -0.98 -8.14 -14.55
N THR A 106 -0.57 -7.51 -13.46
CA THR A 106 -1.40 -7.24 -12.28
C THR A 106 -2.69 -6.51 -12.62
N GLU A 107 -2.64 -5.63 -13.61
CA GLU A 107 -3.76 -4.82 -14.09
C GLU A 107 -4.85 -5.61 -14.83
N ASN A 108 -4.53 -6.83 -15.29
CA ASN A 108 -5.46 -7.70 -15.99
C ASN A 108 -6.11 -8.75 -15.07
N MET A 109 -5.78 -8.73 -13.78
CA MET A 109 -6.28 -9.69 -12.82
C MET A 109 -7.61 -9.23 -12.21
N LYS A 110 -8.35 -10.16 -11.60
CA LYS A 110 -9.55 -9.80 -10.83
C LYS A 110 -9.16 -9.08 -9.54
N TRP A 111 -9.70 -7.87 -9.35
CA TRP A 111 -9.55 -7.06 -8.14
C TRP A 111 -10.91 -6.79 -7.50
N THR A 112 -10.91 -6.74 -6.18
CA THR A 112 -12.10 -6.48 -5.38
C THR A 112 -11.77 -5.46 -4.31
N GLU A 113 -12.63 -4.46 -4.17
CA GLU A 113 -12.65 -3.52 -3.06
C GLU A 113 -13.42 -4.15 -1.90
N PHE A 114 -12.80 -4.16 -0.72
CA PHE A 114 -13.38 -4.57 0.55
C PHE A 114 -13.47 -3.34 1.45
N ASN A 115 -14.70 -2.89 1.67
CA ASN A 115 -15.03 -1.70 2.44
C ASN A 115 -16.09 -2.07 3.49
N ASP A 116 -15.62 -2.46 4.68
CA ASP A 116 -16.43 -2.98 5.77
C ASP A 116 -17.34 -4.15 5.35
N THR A 117 -18.65 -3.93 5.31
CA THR A 117 -19.66 -4.92 4.91
C THR A 117 -19.85 -4.98 3.39
N ASP A 118 -19.35 -4.00 2.66
CA ASP A 118 -19.49 -3.88 1.23
C ASP A 118 -18.29 -4.48 0.50
N THR A 119 -18.58 -5.29 -0.50
CA THR A 119 -17.56 -5.81 -1.43
C THR A 119 -17.98 -5.50 -2.86
N ARG A 120 -17.06 -4.97 -3.66
CA ARG A 120 -17.34 -4.51 -5.03
C ARG A 120 -16.20 -4.88 -5.96
N ASP A 121 -16.53 -5.21 -7.20
CA ASP A 121 -15.51 -5.41 -8.22
C ASP A 121 -14.77 -4.08 -8.48
N TYR A 122 -13.43 -4.15 -8.52
CA TYR A 122 -12.58 -2.99 -8.67
C TYR A 122 -11.88 -2.99 -10.04
N ASN A 123 -12.03 -1.91 -10.80
CA ASN A 123 -11.34 -1.76 -12.07
C ASN A 123 -9.92 -1.21 -11.85
N PHE A 124 -8.98 -2.12 -11.65
CA PHE A 124 -7.59 -1.77 -11.36
C PHE A 124 -6.95 -0.92 -12.45
N ARG A 125 -7.15 -1.29 -13.72
CA ARG A 125 -6.48 -0.64 -14.85
C ARG A 125 -6.84 0.84 -14.99
N SER A 126 -8.08 1.22 -14.70
CA SER A 126 -8.52 2.61 -14.84
C SER A 126 -8.34 3.43 -13.57
N ASN A 127 -8.49 2.83 -12.38
CA ASN A 127 -8.66 3.58 -11.14
C ASN A 127 -7.45 3.55 -10.21
N PHE A 128 -6.55 2.56 -10.34
CA PHE A 128 -5.49 2.30 -9.37
C PHE A 128 -4.60 3.52 -9.06
N GLN A 129 -4.08 4.19 -10.10
CA GLN A 129 -3.19 5.34 -9.90
C GLN A 129 -3.90 6.49 -9.19
N ASP A 130 -5.15 6.70 -9.58
CA ASP A 130 -5.99 7.80 -9.16
C ASP A 130 -6.46 7.68 -7.71
N ASP A 131 -6.68 6.44 -7.26
CA ASP A 131 -7.14 6.13 -5.90
C ASP A 131 -5.97 5.92 -4.94
N CYS A 132 -4.84 5.37 -5.40
CA CYS A 132 -3.76 4.91 -4.53
C CYS A 132 -2.59 5.88 -4.39
N PHE A 133 -2.28 6.71 -5.40
CA PHE A 133 -1.04 7.49 -5.38
C PHE A 133 -1.18 8.80 -4.60
N GLY A 134 -2.39 9.34 -4.43
CA GLY A 134 -2.60 10.64 -3.79
C GLY A 134 -2.27 11.80 -4.73
N GLY A 135 -1.99 12.99 -4.18
CA GLY A 135 -1.65 14.19 -4.95
C GLY A 135 -2.80 14.85 -5.69
N LYS A 136 -4.03 14.33 -5.61
CA LYS A 136 -5.21 15.09 -6.01
C LYS A 136 -5.42 16.21 -5.01
N SER A 137 -5.58 17.43 -5.50
CA SER A 137 -5.92 18.62 -4.73
C SER A 137 -7.37 18.51 -4.20
N ASN A 138 -7.68 17.49 -3.41
CA ASN A 138 -8.83 17.59 -2.54
C ASN A 138 -8.39 18.48 -1.39
N SER A 139 -8.99 19.67 -1.35
CA SER A 139 -9.07 20.56 -0.22
C SER A 139 -9.51 19.80 1.03
N TYR A 140 -8.57 19.18 1.74
CA TYR A 140 -8.77 18.66 3.08
C TYR A 140 -8.66 19.81 4.09
N GLY A 141 -9.59 20.77 3.96
CA GLY A 141 -10.16 21.51 5.10
C GLY A 141 -11.45 20.81 5.54
N PRO A 142 -12.00 21.07 6.74
CA PRO A 142 -12.91 20.17 7.42
C PRO A 142 -14.28 20.16 6.74
N ALA A 143 -14.49 19.21 5.84
CA ALA A 143 -15.81 18.78 5.44
C ALA A 143 -15.82 17.26 5.55
N LEU A 144 -16.31 16.79 6.71
CA LEU A 144 -16.70 15.40 6.85
C LEU A 144 -17.71 15.05 5.74
N PRO A 145 -17.67 13.83 5.17
CA PRO A 145 -18.76 13.32 4.36
C PRO A 145 -20.08 13.46 5.12
N SER A 146 -21.17 13.80 4.43
CA SER A 146 -22.49 14.02 5.05
C SER A 146 -22.99 12.83 5.89
N GLU A 147 -22.51 11.62 5.60
CA GLU A 147 -22.81 10.40 6.36
C GLU A 147 -22.23 10.44 7.79
N PHE A 148 -21.07 11.08 7.99
CA PHE A 148 -20.43 11.24 9.29
C PHE A 148 -20.99 12.41 10.13
N GLN A 149 -21.83 13.28 9.56
CA GLN A 149 -22.56 14.30 10.33
C GLN A 149 -23.75 13.69 11.11
N SER A 150 -24.24 12.51 10.73
CA SER A 150 -25.44 11.92 11.32
C SER A 150 -25.22 11.22 12.68
N TRP A 151 -23.97 10.87 13.01
CA TRP A 151 -23.63 10.22 14.29
C TRP A 151 -23.29 11.20 15.42
N GLY A 152 -23.28 12.51 15.14
CA GLY A 152 -22.86 13.56 16.08
C GLY A 152 -23.93 14.61 16.32
N GLY A 153 -25.10 14.24 16.86
CA GLY A 153 -25.93 15.20 17.59
C GLY A 153 -27.42 15.16 17.29
N SER A 154 -28.19 14.54 18.19
CA SER A 154 -29.43 15.13 18.73
C SER A 154 -29.86 14.35 19.97
N GLY A 155 -29.32 14.77 21.12
CA GLY A 155 -29.69 14.27 22.44
C GLY A 155 -29.75 15.41 23.45
N ALA A 156 -30.48 16.49 23.12
CA ALA A 156 -30.87 17.51 24.09
C ALA A 156 -32.05 18.33 23.55
N SER A 157 -33.25 18.03 24.02
CA SER A 157 -34.28 19.07 24.17
C SER A 157 -35.08 18.78 25.43
N SER A 158 -34.71 19.46 26.51
CA SER A 158 -35.56 19.65 27.66
C SER A 158 -36.62 20.70 27.35
N LYS A 159 -37.90 20.31 27.39
CA LYS A 159 -38.99 20.95 28.13
C LYS A 159 -40.24 20.11 27.99
#